data_AF-A0A1B6J3R4-F1
#
_entry.id   AF-A0A1B6J3R4-F1
#
_cell.length_a   1.000
_cell.length_b   1.000
_cell.length_c   1.000
_cell.angle_alpha   90.00
_cell.angle_beta   90.00
_cell.angle_gamma   90.00
#
_symmetry.space_group_name_H-M   'P 1'
#
loop_
_entity.id
_entity.type
_entity.pdbx_description
1 polymer ?
#
loop_
_entity_poly.entity_id
_entity_poly.type
_entity_poly.pdbx_seq_one_letter_code
_entity_poly.pdbx_strand_id
1 'polypeptide(L)'
;MDTTEENVKKSPMQTPVQEQPSALRQIDVSELFWTLSDRKKLNEKQLKPDELHMWGKLNKVRENSETLNRLMYSGLGTVNNCTNILHQILTELGYKYKIESLITFKPLIKTMPHNKAVTIEVETVPRMSFYGLALSENEAIEEAARRGIEYLIALS
;
A
#
# COMPACT_ATOMS: atom_id res chain seq x y z
N MET A 1 13.82 68.17 -22.46
CA MET A 1 15.12 67.83 -21.84
C MET A 1 14.96 66.42 -21.29
N ASP A 2 14.99 65.37 -22.12
CA ASP A 2 16.03 64.95 -23.10
C ASP A 2 17.29 64.42 -22.38
N THR A 3 17.82 63.23 -22.66
CA THR A 3 17.42 62.21 -23.66
C THR A 3 17.94 60.79 -23.29
N THR A 4 17.38 59.80 -23.99
CA THR A 4 17.94 58.48 -24.41
C THR A 4 19.38 58.57 -24.98
N GLU A 5 20.18 57.53 -25.31
CA GLU A 5 20.22 56.05 -25.19
C GLU A 5 21.72 55.61 -25.35
N GLU A 6 22.21 54.37 -25.56
CA GLU A 6 21.67 53.05 -25.93
C GLU A 6 22.61 51.91 -25.43
N ASN A 7 22.09 50.75 -25.02
CA ASN A 7 22.67 49.47 -25.49
C ASN A 7 21.71 48.27 -25.40
N VAL A 8 21.11 47.91 -26.53
CA VAL A 8 20.23 46.76 -26.69
C VAL A 8 20.99 45.60 -27.34
N LYS A 9 21.02 44.44 -26.69
CA LYS A 9 21.37 43.17 -27.36
C LYS A 9 20.28 42.10 -27.27
N LYS A 10 19.32 42.28 -28.17
CA LYS A 10 18.61 41.25 -28.95
C LYS A 10 17.93 40.11 -28.17
N SER A 11 16.60 40.26 -28.04
CA SER A 11 15.66 39.12 -28.14
C SER A 11 15.69 38.53 -29.57
N PRO A 12 15.19 37.31 -29.84
CA PRO A 12 13.73 37.16 -29.95
C PRO A 12 13.12 35.82 -29.47
N MET A 13 11.82 35.91 -29.12
CA MET A 13 10.74 34.95 -29.37
C MET A 13 10.66 33.60 -28.62
N GLN A 14 9.55 33.52 -27.84
CA GLN A 14 8.54 32.44 -27.87
C GLN A 14 8.94 31.02 -27.43
N THR A 15 8.55 30.70 -26.19
CA THR A 15 7.28 29.97 -25.98
C THR A 15 6.75 30.28 -24.58
N PRO A 16 5.42 30.38 -24.36
CA PRO A 16 4.90 30.34 -23.01
C PRO A 16 5.15 28.93 -22.47
N VAL A 17 5.96 28.82 -21.42
CA VAL A 17 5.97 27.60 -20.61
C VAL A 17 4.59 27.53 -19.97
N GLN A 18 3.72 26.68 -20.53
CA GLN A 18 2.51 26.28 -19.84
C GLN A 18 2.94 25.74 -18.48
N GLU A 19 2.39 26.27 -17.40
CA GLU A 19 2.45 25.63 -16.10
C GLU A 19 1.70 24.31 -16.23
N GLN A 20 2.43 23.25 -16.60
CA GLN A 20 1.96 21.89 -16.45
C GLN A 20 1.62 21.75 -14.97
N PRO A 21 0.36 21.47 -14.59
CA PRO A 21 0.08 21.09 -13.23
C PRO A 21 0.82 19.78 -13.01
N SER A 22 1.97 19.85 -12.32
CA SER A 22 2.78 18.73 -11.86
C SER A 22 2.09 18.04 -10.69
N ALA A 23 0.80 17.78 -10.86
CA ALA A 23 0.10 16.66 -10.28
C ALA A 23 0.82 15.38 -10.73
N LEU A 24 1.90 15.08 -10.02
CA LEU A 24 2.20 13.74 -9.56
C LEU A 24 0.88 13.19 -9.01
N ARG A 25 0.12 12.54 -9.89
CA ARG A 25 -0.99 11.69 -9.47
C ARG A 25 -0.32 10.58 -8.70
N GLN A 26 -0.22 10.75 -7.38
CA GLN A 26 -0.22 9.63 -6.47
C GLN A 26 -1.48 8.85 -6.84
N ILE A 27 -1.28 7.75 -7.56
CA ILE A 27 -2.36 6.87 -7.94
C ILE A 27 -2.77 6.21 -6.63
N ASP A 28 -3.75 6.82 -5.96
CA ASP A 28 -4.26 6.29 -4.71
C ASP A 28 -4.84 4.91 -5.00
N VAL A 29 -4.22 3.90 -4.41
CA VAL A 29 -4.61 2.50 -4.55
C VAL A 29 -6.05 2.32 -4.06
N SER A 30 -6.50 3.15 -3.11
CA SER A 30 -7.87 3.24 -2.63
C SER A 30 -8.83 3.78 -3.71
N GLU A 31 -8.45 4.85 -4.42
CA GLU A 31 -9.26 5.41 -5.52
C GLU A 31 -9.33 4.44 -6.71
N LEU A 32 -8.24 3.74 -7.02
CA LEU A 32 -8.22 2.67 -8.02
C LEU A 32 -9.13 1.50 -7.59
N PHE A 33 -9.03 1.07 -6.34
CA PHE A 33 -9.90 0.05 -5.74
C PHE A 33 -11.39 0.42 -5.86
N TRP A 34 -11.79 1.65 -5.52
CA TRP A 34 -13.17 2.12 -5.68
C TRP A 34 -13.60 2.32 -7.13
N THR A 35 -12.68 2.68 -8.03
CA THR A 35 -12.96 2.82 -9.46
C THR A 35 -13.24 1.46 -10.13
N LEU A 36 -12.62 0.38 -9.63
CA LEU A 36 -12.73 -0.96 -10.21
C LEU A 36 -13.75 -1.87 -9.49
N SER A 37 -13.97 -1.69 -8.18
CA SER A 37 -14.92 -2.53 -7.40
C SER A 37 -16.39 -2.26 -7.75
N ASP A 38 -16.72 -1.07 -8.25
CA ASP A 38 -18.06 -0.76 -8.74
C ASP A 38 -18.35 -1.43 -10.10
N ARG A 39 -18.93 -2.64 -10.02
CA ARG A 39 -19.36 -3.45 -11.18
C ARG A 39 -20.25 -2.70 -12.18
N LYS A 40 -20.88 -1.56 -11.83
CA LYS A 40 -21.67 -0.76 -12.78
C LYS A 40 -20.80 0.19 -13.62
N LYS A 41 -19.70 0.71 -13.06
CA LYS A 41 -18.75 1.59 -13.78
C LYS A 41 -17.82 0.84 -14.73
N LEU A 42 -17.65 -0.46 -14.49
CA LEU A 42 -16.86 -1.39 -15.31
C LEU A 42 -17.35 -1.50 -16.78
N ASN A 43 -18.63 -1.23 -17.04
CA ASN A 43 -19.20 -1.29 -18.40
C ASN A 43 -18.74 -0.16 -19.33
N GLU A 44 -18.23 0.97 -18.80
CA GLU A 44 -17.89 2.16 -19.59
C GLU A 44 -16.38 2.39 -19.75
N LYS A 45 -15.54 1.64 -19.02
CA LYS A 45 -14.08 1.75 -19.10
C LYS A 45 -13.46 0.44 -19.59
N GLN A 46 -12.85 0.48 -20.77
CA GLN A 46 -11.90 -0.54 -21.19
C GLN A 46 -10.70 -0.52 -20.23
N LEU A 47 -10.66 -1.49 -19.31
CA LEU A 47 -9.52 -1.69 -18.42
C LEU A 47 -8.29 -2.14 -19.22
N LYS A 48 -7.13 -1.63 -18.84
CA LYS A 48 -5.85 -2.05 -19.43
C LYS A 48 -5.55 -3.51 -19.05
N PRO A 49 -4.75 -4.24 -19.86
CA PRO A 49 -4.39 -5.62 -19.57
C PRO A 49 -3.84 -5.84 -18.16
N ASP A 50 -3.05 -4.88 -17.65
CA ASP A 50 -2.45 -4.94 -16.30
C ASP A 50 -3.49 -4.77 -15.19
N GLU A 51 -4.45 -3.85 -15.38
CA GLU A 51 -5.58 -3.63 -14.47
C GLU A 51 -6.47 -4.88 -14.40
N LEU A 52 -6.73 -5.50 -15.56
CA LEU A 52 -7.46 -6.76 -15.68
C LEU A 52 -6.71 -7.93 -15.02
N HIS A 53 -5.37 -7.98 -15.15
CA HIS A 53 -4.53 -9.00 -14.52
C HIS A 53 -4.55 -8.88 -12.99
N MET A 54 -4.48 -7.65 -12.45
CA MET A 54 -4.66 -7.42 -11.01
C MET A 54 -6.05 -7.89 -10.57
N TRP A 55 -7.11 -7.54 -11.30
CA TRP A 55 -8.47 -8.00 -11.00
C TRP A 55 -8.63 -9.53 -11.00
N GLY A 56 -7.98 -10.22 -11.94
CA GLY A 56 -7.94 -11.68 -12.00
C GLY A 56 -7.13 -12.34 -10.87
N LYS A 57 -6.28 -11.59 -10.16
CA LYS A 57 -5.60 -12.03 -8.93
C LYS A 57 -6.44 -11.76 -7.68
N LEU A 58 -7.10 -10.60 -7.61
CA LEU A 58 -7.93 -10.20 -6.46
C LEU A 58 -9.11 -11.15 -6.24
N ASN A 59 -9.87 -11.47 -7.30
CA ASN A 59 -10.95 -12.45 -7.21
C ASN A 59 -10.44 -13.83 -6.72
N LYS A 60 -9.22 -14.23 -7.10
CA LYS A 60 -8.61 -15.47 -6.61
C LYS A 60 -8.19 -15.43 -5.14
N VAL A 61 -7.84 -14.27 -4.58
CA VAL A 61 -7.62 -14.15 -3.12
C VAL A 61 -8.93 -14.42 -2.38
N ARG A 62 -10.03 -13.81 -2.84
CA ARG A 62 -11.36 -14.02 -2.27
C ARG A 62 -11.87 -15.46 -2.46
N GLU A 63 -11.63 -16.08 -3.61
CA GLU A 63 -12.15 -17.44 -3.89
C GLU A 63 -11.41 -18.57 -3.14
N ASN A 64 -10.15 -18.36 -2.70
CA ASN A 64 -9.30 -19.44 -2.19
C ASN A 64 -9.00 -19.41 -0.67
N SER A 65 -9.50 -18.43 0.10
CA SER A 65 -9.39 -18.44 1.57
C SER A 65 -10.75 -18.38 2.25
N GLU A 66 -11.13 -19.48 2.91
CA GLU A 66 -12.36 -19.53 3.73
C GLU A 66 -12.22 -18.65 4.97
N THR A 67 -11.03 -18.61 5.57
CA THR A 67 -10.76 -17.81 6.77
C THR A 67 -10.89 -16.32 6.48
N LEU A 68 -10.37 -15.84 5.35
CA LEU A 68 -10.50 -14.45 4.92
C LEU A 68 -11.98 -14.08 4.68
N ASN A 69 -12.74 -14.93 3.97
CA ASN A 69 -14.18 -14.71 3.77
C ASN A 69 -14.95 -14.61 5.09
N ARG A 70 -14.69 -15.51 6.06
CA ARG A 70 -15.33 -15.48 7.38
C ARG A 70 -15.05 -14.15 8.11
N LEU A 71 -13.82 -13.64 8.03
CA LEU A 71 -13.40 -12.38 8.66
C LEU A 71 -14.03 -11.14 8.02
N MET A 72 -14.31 -11.16 6.72
CA MET A 72 -15.07 -10.08 6.06
C MET A 72 -16.49 -9.92 6.64
N TYR A 73 -17.09 -11.00 7.17
CA TYR A 73 -18.41 -10.96 7.80
C TYR A 73 -18.36 -10.70 9.31
N SER A 74 -17.35 -11.20 10.04
CA SER A 74 -17.24 -11.01 11.49
C SER A 74 -16.56 -9.70 11.91
N GLY A 75 -15.73 -9.13 11.05
CA GLY A 75 -14.87 -7.99 11.35
C GLY A 75 -13.61 -8.37 12.16
N LEU A 76 -12.55 -7.60 11.98
CA LEU A 76 -11.24 -7.88 12.59
C LEU A 76 -11.22 -7.70 14.12
N GLY A 77 -12.13 -6.89 14.67
CA GLY A 77 -12.22 -6.62 16.11
C GLY A 77 -12.58 -7.81 17.01
N THR A 78 -12.83 -8.99 16.43
CA THR A 78 -13.02 -10.26 17.15
C THR A 78 -11.76 -11.15 17.15
N VAL A 79 -10.66 -10.73 16.53
CA VAL A 79 -9.43 -11.54 16.39
C VAL A 79 -8.46 -11.30 17.53
N ASN A 80 -8.29 -12.31 18.39
CA ASN A 80 -7.36 -12.27 19.53
C ASN A 80 -5.95 -12.80 19.19
N ASN A 81 -5.68 -13.21 17.94
CA ASN A 81 -4.39 -13.69 17.46
C ASN A 81 -4.29 -13.53 15.93
N CYS A 82 -3.91 -12.33 15.51
CA CYS A 82 -3.72 -11.95 14.12
C CYS A 82 -2.59 -12.75 13.47
N THR A 83 -1.53 -13.08 14.23
CA THR A 83 -0.39 -13.86 13.74
C THR A 83 -0.80 -15.23 13.21
N ASN A 84 -1.57 -16.01 13.98
CA ASN A 84 -2.06 -17.32 13.56
C ASN A 84 -3.11 -17.22 12.45
N ILE A 85 -3.98 -16.21 12.49
CA ILE A 85 -5.00 -16.00 11.46
C ILE A 85 -4.36 -15.61 10.12
N LEU A 86 -3.35 -14.72 10.11
CA LEU A 86 -2.61 -14.39 8.90
C LEU A 86 -1.83 -15.59 8.37
N HIS A 87 -1.19 -16.38 9.25
CA HIS A 87 -0.54 -17.64 8.87
C HIS A 87 -1.52 -18.58 8.16
N GLN A 88 -2.72 -18.75 8.70
CA GLN A 88 -3.76 -19.59 8.11
C GLN A 88 -4.20 -19.05 6.74
N ILE A 89 -4.52 -17.76 6.62
CA ILE A 89 -4.93 -17.14 5.33
C ILE A 89 -3.83 -17.28 4.27
N LEU A 90 -2.57 -16.97 4.62
CA LEU A 90 -1.45 -17.11 3.68
C LEU A 90 -1.23 -18.57 3.27
N THR A 91 -1.46 -19.53 4.17
CA THR A 91 -1.39 -20.96 3.87
C THR A 91 -2.53 -21.42 2.96
N GLU A 92 -3.77 -20.98 3.19
CA GLU A 92 -4.94 -21.22 2.32
C GLU A 92 -4.70 -20.66 0.91
N LEU A 93 -4.08 -19.48 0.80
CA LEU A 93 -3.69 -18.86 -0.48
C LEU A 93 -2.44 -19.47 -1.14
N GLY A 94 -1.77 -20.43 -0.49
CA GLY A 94 -0.53 -21.05 -0.97
C GLY A 94 0.69 -20.11 -0.98
N TYR A 95 0.63 -19.01 -0.23
CA TYR A 95 1.69 -17.99 -0.18
C TYR A 95 2.73 -18.31 0.91
N LYS A 96 3.99 -18.40 0.50
CA LYS A 96 5.12 -18.42 1.44
C LYS A 96 5.37 -17.02 1.98
N TYR A 97 5.85 -16.94 3.22
CA TYR A 97 6.27 -15.68 3.82
C TYR A 97 7.43 -15.90 4.80
N LYS A 98 8.12 -14.81 5.15
CA LYS A 98 9.16 -14.74 6.18
C LYS A 98 8.91 -13.55 7.10
N ILE A 99 9.38 -13.66 8.34
CA ILE A 99 9.33 -12.59 9.34
C ILE A 99 10.77 -12.10 9.54
N GLU A 100 11.01 -10.80 9.41
CA GLU A 100 12.33 -10.20 9.56
C GLU A 100 12.31 -9.01 10.52
N SER A 101 13.16 -9.08 11.54
CA SER A 101 13.34 -8.02 12.54
C SER A 101 14.14 -6.85 11.95
N LEU A 102 13.57 -5.65 11.99
CA LEU A 102 14.18 -4.44 11.43
C LEU A 102 14.99 -3.68 12.49
N ILE A 103 16.14 -3.13 12.10
CA ILE A 103 17.01 -2.36 12.99
C ILE A 103 16.34 -1.02 13.34
N THR A 104 15.85 -0.90 14.57
CA THR A 104 15.31 0.34 15.12
C THR A 104 16.40 1.21 15.76
N PHE A 105 16.23 2.53 15.71
CA PHE A 105 17.13 3.45 16.39
C PHE A 105 17.10 3.23 17.92
N LYS A 106 18.26 3.33 18.56
CA LYS A 106 18.36 3.32 20.02
C LYS A 106 17.78 4.63 20.58
N PRO A 107 17.00 4.60 21.67
CA PRO A 107 16.46 5.82 22.27
C PRO A 107 17.58 6.73 22.78
N LEU A 108 17.40 8.03 22.59
CA LEU A 108 18.33 9.07 23.07
C LEU A 108 18.39 9.15 24.61
N ILE A 109 17.32 8.71 25.29
CA ILE A 109 17.16 8.78 26.74
C ILE A 109 17.06 7.34 27.28
N LYS A 110 17.91 6.98 28.25
CA LYS A 110 17.98 5.61 28.81
C LYS A 110 16.68 5.09 29.44
N THR A 111 15.77 5.98 29.82
CA THR A 111 14.47 5.64 30.42
C THR A 111 13.33 5.51 29.40
N MET A 112 13.55 5.89 28.14
CA MET A 112 12.57 5.74 27.07
C MET A 112 12.63 4.31 26.53
N PRO A 113 11.50 3.61 26.33
CA PRO A 113 11.51 2.26 25.79
C PRO A 113 12.03 2.24 24.35
N HIS A 114 12.70 1.14 23.99
CA HIS A 114 13.30 0.96 22.68
C HIS A 114 12.41 0.05 21.83
N ASN A 115 11.62 0.67 20.94
CA ASN A 115 10.68 -0.03 20.07
C ASN A 115 11.37 -1.13 19.23
N LYS A 116 10.63 -2.21 18.97
CA LYS A 116 10.95 -3.25 17.99
C LYS A 116 10.12 -3.05 16.74
N ALA A 117 10.75 -3.20 15.58
CA ALA A 117 10.08 -3.15 14.28
C ALA A 117 10.28 -4.49 13.57
N VAL A 118 9.26 -4.93 12.85
CA VAL A 118 9.23 -6.21 12.14
C VAL A 118 8.55 -6.01 10.79
N THR A 119 9.03 -6.72 9.76
CA THR A 119 8.32 -6.89 8.49
C THR A 119 7.94 -8.37 8.28
N ILE A 120 6.73 -8.59 7.79
CA ILE A 120 6.28 -9.88 7.26
C ILE A 120 6.34 -9.75 5.72
N GLU A 121 7.35 -10.34 5.09
CA GLU A 121 7.47 -10.35 3.62
C GLU A 121 6.81 -11.60 3.02
N VAL A 122 5.90 -11.42 2.07
CA VAL A 122 5.14 -12.50 1.41
C VAL A 122 5.62 -12.69 -0.04
N GLU A 123 5.97 -13.92 -0.42
CA GLU A 123 6.49 -14.29 -1.74
C GLU A 123 5.40 -14.23 -2.83
N THR A 124 5.10 -13.02 -3.28
CA THR A 124 4.00 -12.71 -4.21
C THR A 124 4.46 -11.76 -5.32
N VAL A 125 3.63 -11.60 -6.37
CA VAL A 125 3.93 -10.74 -7.53
C VAL A 125 2.71 -9.86 -7.86
N PRO A 126 2.71 -8.55 -7.50
CA PRO A 126 3.77 -7.83 -6.78
C PRO A 126 3.99 -8.38 -5.35
N ARG A 127 5.18 -8.14 -4.78
CA ARG A 127 5.49 -8.52 -3.39
C ARG A 127 4.61 -7.73 -2.42
N MET A 128 4.14 -8.40 -1.37
CA MET A 128 3.47 -7.77 -0.23
C MET A 128 4.38 -7.80 0.99
N SER A 129 4.45 -6.69 1.72
CA SER A 129 5.24 -6.57 2.96
C SER A 129 4.40 -5.84 4.01
N PHE A 130 4.27 -6.42 5.21
CA PHE A 130 3.46 -5.86 6.29
C PHE A 130 4.34 -5.44 7.47
N TYR A 131 4.27 -4.17 7.87
CA TYR A 131 5.18 -3.57 8.85
C TYR A 131 4.50 -3.33 10.20
N GLY A 132 5.08 -3.86 11.27
CA GLY A 132 4.66 -3.63 12.65
C GLY A 132 5.74 -2.95 13.49
N LEU A 133 5.32 -2.18 14.50
CA LEU A 133 6.18 -1.42 15.40
C LEU A 133 5.55 -1.42 16.80
N ALA A 134 6.24 -1.97 17.80
CA ALA A 134 5.74 -2.08 19.16
C ALA A 134 6.88 -2.05 20.20
N LEU A 135 6.58 -2.33 21.47
CA LEU A 135 7.57 -2.34 22.56
C LEU A 135 8.34 -3.66 22.62
N SER A 136 7.65 -4.78 22.38
CA SER A 136 8.22 -6.12 22.20
C SER A 136 8.18 -6.58 20.74
N GLU A 137 8.96 -7.62 20.43
CA GLU A 137 8.99 -8.23 19.10
C GLU A 137 7.69 -9.00 18.79
N ASN A 138 7.09 -9.66 19.79
CA ASN A 138 5.82 -10.37 19.64
C ASN A 138 4.66 -9.41 19.30
N GLU A 139 4.57 -8.27 19.98
CA GLU A 139 3.58 -7.24 19.65
C GLU A 139 3.84 -6.61 18.26
N ALA A 140 5.10 -6.50 17.83
CA ALA A 140 5.44 -6.00 16.51
C ALA A 140 5.08 -7.02 15.40
N ILE A 141 5.24 -8.32 15.65
CA ILE A 141 4.73 -9.38 14.77
C ILE A 141 3.21 -9.33 14.70
N GLU A 142 2.52 -9.20 15.83
CA GLU A 142 1.06 -9.16 15.90
C GLU A 142 0.47 -7.92 15.20
N GLU A 143 1.07 -6.73 15.37
CA GLU A 143 0.68 -5.50 14.65
C GLU A 143 0.98 -5.60 13.13
N ALA A 144 2.09 -6.23 12.74
CA ALA A 144 2.38 -6.52 11.34
C ALA A 144 1.33 -7.48 10.75
N ALA A 145 0.96 -8.52 11.52
CA ALA A 145 -0.03 -9.50 11.09
C ALA A 145 -1.44 -8.90 10.99
N ARG A 146 -1.83 -8.07 11.96
CA ARG A 146 -3.10 -7.32 11.96
C ARG A 146 -3.24 -6.50 10.68
N ARG A 147 -2.21 -5.71 10.33
CA ARG A 147 -2.15 -4.94 9.07
C ARG A 147 -2.17 -5.80 7.82
N GLY A 148 -1.54 -6.99 7.87
CA GLY A 148 -1.61 -7.96 6.77
C GLY A 148 -3.04 -8.45 6.53
N ILE A 149 -3.81 -8.72 7.58
CA ILE A 149 -5.23 -9.09 7.45
C ILE A 149 -6.07 -7.89 6.99
N GLU A 150 -5.85 -6.69 7.54
CA GLU A 150 -6.53 -5.45 7.08
C GLU A 150 -6.33 -5.24 5.57
N TYR A 151 -5.09 -5.42 5.09
CA TYR A 151 -4.75 -5.30 3.68
C TYR A 151 -5.42 -6.40 2.83
N LEU A 152 -5.39 -7.67 3.26
CA LEU A 152 -6.03 -8.77 2.53
C LEU A 152 -7.57 -8.64 2.50
N ILE A 153 -8.20 -8.11 3.56
CA ILE A 153 -9.63 -7.76 3.57
C ILE A 153 -9.89 -6.61 2.58
N ALA A 154 -9.02 -5.59 2.54
CA ALA A 154 -9.12 -4.49 1.58
C ALA A 154 -8.81 -4.87 0.12
N LEU A 155 -8.35 -6.11 -0.14
CA LEU A 155 -8.17 -6.68 -1.48
C LEU A 155 -9.31 -7.61 -1.93
N SER A 156 -10.34 -7.83 -1.10
CA SER A 156 -11.34 -8.90 -1.30
C SER A 156 -12.76 -8.42 -1.65
#